data_AF-A0A9X4EPN0-F1
#
_entry.id   AF-A0A9X4EPN0-F1
#
_cell.length_a   1.000
_cell.length_b   1.000
_cell.length_c   1.000
_cell.angle_alpha   90.00
_cell.angle_beta   90.00
_cell.angle_gamma   90.00
#
_symmetry.space_group_name_H-M   'P 1'
#
loop_
_entity.id
_entity.type
_entity.pdbx_description
1 polymer ?
#
loop_
_entity_poly.entity_id
_entity_poly.type
_entity_poly.pdbx_seq_one_letter_code
_entity_poly.pdbx_strand_id
1 'polypeptide(L)'
;MLKNKLLLFFFFLGILTNISAQSINDFRSVNSGNWTTTTNWERFDGTNWVTATYYPGDGPTNDVNIINGNTITINSSISISVSSITIGDNNDTNIETLEINSNATIFTNTFLIKLDGLLKWISFVTLTLSNDDTELIVENTLPDDPSLGSTHGIYINPPPCSKNQTLEIGTARKNIYATCNGGGGSGVESFDEVNNSGGNQSLTVTIVPSFTELCSGESISFTVYPSGTAYNSGNTTTYNWTSAPTTGNIINVNSDTTSASPSTDGNITYQISITNSGYNASNSVIITVNDCNQPSGKIITNRRITYRVNK
;
A
#
# COMPACT_ATOMS: atom_id res chain seq x y z
N MET A 1 -11.04 22.45 50.16
CA MET A 1 -11.17 22.78 48.72
C MET A 1 -10.64 21.65 47.84
N LEU A 2 -11.18 20.42 47.96
CA LEU A 2 -10.65 19.25 47.24
C LEU A 2 -11.75 18.27 46.78
N LYS A 3 -12.87 18.78 46.25
CA LYS A 3 -13.97 17.95 45.75
C LYS A 3 -14.38 18.19 44.28
N ASN A 4 -13.84 19.20 43.61
CA ASN A 4 -14.28 19.57 42.25
C ASN A 4 -13.27 19.30 41.12
N LYS A 5 -12.13 18.64 41.39
CA LYS A 5 -11.14 18.31 40.35
C LYS A 5 -11.22 16.86 39.83
N LEU A 6 -11.98 15.99 40.51
CA LEU A 6 -12.16 14.59 40.08
C LEU A 6 -13.24 14.42 39.00
N LEU A 7 -14.09 15.44 38.79
CA LEU A 7 -15.17 15.38 37.81
C LEU A 7 -14.74 15.72 36.37
N LEU A 8 -13.57 16.35 36.19
CA LEU A 8 -13.09 16.73 34.85
C LEU A 8 -12.23 15.63 34.19
N PHE A 9 -11.73 14.67 34.96
CA PHE A 9 -10.92 13.56 34.43
C PHE A 9 -11.79 12.42 33.86
N PHE A 10 -13.04 12.30 34.32
CA PHE A 10 -14.00 11.32 33.81
C PHE A 10 -14.74 11.79 32.55
N PHE A 11 -14.63 13.06 32.15
CA PHE A 11 -15.29 13.59 30.95
C PHE A 11 -14.44 13.44 29.67
N PHE A 12 -13.16 13.05 29.80
CA PHE A 12 -12.27 12.83 28.65
C PHE A 12 -12.02 11.35 28.33
N LEU A 13 -12.60 10.42 29.11
CA LEU A 13 -12.38 8.98 28.99
C LEU A 13 -13.61 8.22 28.46
N GLY A 14 -14.53 8.91 27.80
CA GLY A 14 -15.76 8.34 27.26
C GLY A 14 -16.01 8.89 25.87
N ILE A 15 -15.36 8.29 24.87
CA ILE A 15 -15.77 8.02 23.48
C ILE A 15 -14.48 7.56 22.78
N LEU A 16 -14.08 6.32 23.04
CA LEU A 16 -13.27 5.54 22.10
C LEU A 16 -14.23 4.55 21.47
N THR A 17 -15.25 5.06 20.77
CA THR A 17 -16.04 4.20 19.90
C THR A 17 -15.15 3.84 18.73
N ASN A 18 -15.02 2.53 18.46
CA ASN A 18 -14.32 2.00 17.30
C ASN A 18 -14.68 2.84 16.08
N ILE A 19 -13.71 3.61 15.58
CA ILE A 19 -13.87 4.29 14.30
C ILE A 19 -13.89 3.15 13.29
N SER A 20 -15.09 2.77 12.86
CA SER A 20 -15.24 1.89 11.72
C SER A 20 -14.60 2.59 10.53
N ALA A 21 -13.58 1.98 9.94
CA ALA A 21 -12.79 2.51 8.83
C ALA A 21 -13.57 2.55 7.49
N GLN A 22 -14.90 2.57 7.52
CA GLN A 22 -15.76 2.51 6.34
C GLN A 22 -15.89 3.90 5.72
N SER A 23 -15.67 3.99 4.42
CA SER A 23 -15.76 5.19 3.61
C SER A 23 -16.99 5.16 2.72
N ILE A 24 -17.51 6.34 2.38
CA ILE A 24 -18.64 6.45 1.45
C ILE A 24 -18.30 5.71 0.14
N ASN A 25 -19.25 4.91 -0.33
CA ASN A 25 -19.09 4.02 -1.49
C ASN A 25 -18.17 2.80 -1.28
N ASP A 26 -17.93 2.39 -0.04
CA ASP A 26 -17.51 1.02 0.21
C ASP A 26 -18.64 0.05 -0.14
N PHE A 27 -18.28 -1.15 -0.58
CA PHE A 27 -19.18 -2.22 -0.95
C PHE A 27 -18.91 -3.46 -0.11
N ARG A 28 -19.98 -4.21 0.14
CA ARG A 28 -19.88 -5.57 0.70
C ARG A 28 -20.88 -6.50 0.06
N SER A 29 -20.52 -7.78 -0.09
CA SER A 29 -21.45 -8.78 -0.57
C SER A 29 -22.53 -9.09 0.48
N VAL A 30 -23.75 -9.34 0.00
CA VAL A 30 -24.89 -9.80 0.80
C VAL A 30 -25.58 -11.03 0.22
N ASN A 31 -25.31 -11.35 -1.04
CA ASN A 31 -25.73 -12.59 -1.69
C ASN A 31 -24.61 -13.13 -2.59
N SER A 32 -24.72 -14.41 -2.93
CA SER A 32 -23.85 -15.05 -3.92
C SER A 32 -24.38 -14.89 -5.35
N GLY A 33 -23.50 -14.90 -6.35
CA GLY A 33 -23.86 -14.85 -7.77
C GLY A 33 -22.91 -13.97 -8.59
N ASN A 34 -23.38 -13.47 -9.73
CA ASN A 34 -22.53 -12.67 -10.62
C ASN A 34 -22.18 -11.31 -9.98
N TRP A 35 -20.92 -10.89 -10.08
CA TRP A 35 -20.44 -9.58 -9.64
C TRP A 35 -21.28 -8.42 -10.16
N THR A 36 -21.72 -8.49 -11.42
CA THR A 36 -22.49 -7.40 -12.06
C THR A 36 -23.97 -7.36 -11.63
N THR A 37 -24.41 -8.24 -10.73
CA THR A 37 -25.76 -8.24 -10.19
C THR A 37 -25.86 -7.33 -8.97
N THR A 38 -26.56 -6.20 -9.10
CA THR A 38 -26.64 -5.16 -8.05
C THR A 38 -27.19 -5.67 -6.72
N THR A 39 -28.14 -6.62 -6.74
CA THR A 39 -28.74 -7.20 -5.52
C THR A 39 -27.79 -8.07 -4.71
N ASN A 40 -26.59 -8.37 -5.22
CA ASN A 40 -25.56 -9.09 -4.48
C ASN A 40 -24.77 -8.19 -3.53
N TRP A 41 -25.01 -6.87 -3.58
CA TRP A 41 -24.19 -5.88 -2.89
C TRP A 41 -25.01 -4.92 -2.04
N GLU A 42 -24.41 -4.52 -0.92
CA GLU A 42 -24.74 -3.28 -0.21
C GLU A 42 -23.61 -2.27 -0.40
N ARG A 43 -23.97 -0.98 -0.36
CA ARG A 43 -23.04 0.15 -0.43
C ARG A 43 -23.15 0.98 0.84
N PHE A 44 -22.02 1.41 1.39
CA PHE A 44 -21.99 2.33 2.51
C PHE A 44 -22.31 3.75 2.03
N ASP A 45 -23.35 4.37 2.57
CA ASP A 45 -23.79 5.73 2.20
C ASP A 45 -23.09 6.85 2.99
N GLY A 46 -22.12 6.48 3.85
CA GLY A 46 -21.46 7.36 4.80
C GLY A 46 -22.01 7.25 6.23
N THR A 47 -23.17 6.60 6.40
CA THR A 47 -23.76 6.33 7.73
C THR A 47 -24.22 4.88 7.88
N ASN A 48 -24.87 4.32 6.86
CA ASN A 48 -25.45 2.98 6.86
C ASN A 48 -25.03 2.19 5.62
N TRP A 49 -25.10 0.87 5.74
CA TRP A 49 -25.13 -0.03 4.58
C TRP A 49 -26.54 -0.02 4.00
N VAL A 50 -26.65 0.34 2.72
CA VAL A 50 -27.92 0.38 1.98
C VAL A 50 -27.83 -0.50 0.75
N THR A 51 -28.98 -0.97 0.24
CA THR A 51 -29.03 -1.71 -1.02
C THR A 51 -28.35 -0.93 -2.13
N ALA A 52 -27.43 -1.58 -2.84
CA ALA A 52 -26.71 -0.93 -3.92
C ALA A 52 -27.63 -0.67 -5.13
N THR A 53 -27.52 0.51 -5.73
CA THR A 53 -28.26 0.88 -6.95
C THR A 53 -27.46 0.61 -8.23
N TYR A 54 -26.18 0.26 -8.09
CA TYR A 54 -25.22 -0.14 -9.11
C TYR A 54 -24.22 -1.10 -8.47
N TYR A 55 -23.52 -1.93 -9.26
CA TYR A 55 -22.55 -2.90 -8.71
C TYR A 55 -21.15 -2.25 -8.58
N PRO A 56 -20.23 -2.81 -7.77
CA PRO A 56 -18.89 -2.25 -7.64
C PRO A 56 -18.17 -2.19 -9.00
N GLY A 57 -17.73 -1.00 -9.39
CA GLY A 57 -17.12 -0.76 -10.71
C GLY A 57 -18.10 -0.40 -11.85
N ASP A 58 -19.37 -0.12 -11.53
CA ASP A 58 -20.39 0.48 -12.44
C ASP A 58 -20.72 1.95 -12.07
N GLY A 59 -20.10 2.45 -11.01
CA GLY A 59 -20.24 3.80 -10.49
C GLY A 59 -19.13 4.11 -9.48
N PRO A 60 -19.24 5.20 -8.71
CA PRO A 60 -18.28 5.53 -7.64
C PRO A 60 -18.07 4.34 -6.70
N THR A 61 -16.85 3.84 -6.63
CA THR A 61 -16.53 2.63 -5.85
C THR A 61 -15.25 2.89 -5.09
N ASN A 62 -15.28 2.66 -3.78
CA ASN A 62 -14.08 2.64 -2.95
C ASN A 62 -13.66 1.18 -2.71
N ASP A 63 -13.75 0.68 -1.49
CA ASP A 63 -13.30 -0.66 -1.14
C ASP A 63 -14.43 -1.69 -1.35
N VAL A 64 -14.08 -2.90 -1.81
CA VAL A 64 -15.05 -3.98 -2.04
C VAL A 64 -14.69 -5.18 -1.18
N ASN A 65 -15.61 -5.60 -0.32
CA ASN A 65 -15.42 -6.74 0.56
C ASN A 65 -16.37 -7.89 0.18
N ILE A 66 -15.82 -9.07 -0.08
CA ILE A 66 -16.61 -10.31 -0.19
C ILE A 66 -16.54 -10.98 1.18
N ILE A 67 -17.70 -11.12 1.82
CA ILE A 67 -17.85 -11.48 3.24
C ILE A 67 -18.98 -12.50 3.46
N ASN A 68 -19.09 -13.04 4.68
CA ASN A 68 -20.20 -13.89 5.15
C ASN A 68 -20.49 -15.12 4.28
N GLY A 69 -19.46 -15.82 3.80
CA GLY A 69 -19.54 -17.04 3.01
C GLY A 69 -20.04 -16.85 1.58
N ASN A 70 -20.13 -15.61 1.10
CA ASN A 70 -20.64 -15.36 -0.24
C ASN A 70 -19.64 -15.77 -1.32
N THR A 71 -20.16 -16.39 -2.38
CA THR A 71 -19.43 -16.66 -3.62
C THR A 71 -19.85 -15.67 -4.69
N ILE A 72 -18.92 -14.84 -5.14
CA ILE A 72 -19.14 -13.89 -6.23
C ILE A 72 -18.41 -14.36 -7.48
N THR A 73 -19.06 -14.35 -8.64
CA THR A 73 -18.48 -14.79 -9.91
C THR A 73 -18.21 -13.63 -10.85
N ILE A 74 -17.01 -13.57 -11.41
CA ILE A 74 -16.60 -12.67 -12.49
C ILE A 74 -16.83 -13.36 -13.85
N ASN A 75 -17.77 -12.81 -14.62
CA ASN A 75 -18.10 -13.26 -15.98
C ASN A 75 -17.71 -12.25 -17.07
N SER A 76 -17.23 -11.06 -16.69
CA SER A 76 -16.82 -10.00 -17.60
C SER A 76 -15.87 -9.03 -16.89
N SER A 77 -15.18 -8.19 -17.66
CA SER A 77 -14.30 -7.16 -17.10
C SER A 77 -15.08 -6.09 -16.33
N ILE A 78 -14.46 -5.53 -15.30
CA ILE A 78 -14.97 -4.43 -14.47
C ILE A 78 -14.30 -3.14 -14.94
N SER A 79 -15.10 -2.17 -15.41
CA SER A 79 -14.58 -1.07 -16.23
C SER A 79 -14.13 0.16 -15.43
N ILE A 80 -14.70 0.38 -14.25
CA ILE A 80 -14.31 1.48 -13.37
C ILE A 80 -13.39 0.94 -12.27
N SER A 81 -12.38 1.73 -11.92
CA SER A 81 -11.45 1.40 -10.84
C SER A 81 -12.16 1.21 -9.50
N VAL A 82 -11.78 0.17 -8.80
CA VAL A 82 -12.08 -0.06 -7.39
C VAL A 82 -10.81 0.22 -6.59
N SER A 83 -10.93 0.73 -5.37
CA SER A 83 -9.75 1.07 -4.56
C SER A 83 -9.02 -0.20 -4.13
N SER A 84 -9.76 -1.10 -3.47
CA SER A 84 -9.29 -2.41 -3.05
C SER A 84 -10.38 -3.46 -3.23
N ILE A 85 -9.95 -4.71 -3.39
CA ILE A 85 -10.81 -5.89 -3.26
C ILE A 85 -10.26 -6.73 -2.11
N THR A 86 -11.13 -7.08 -1.18
CA THR A 86 -10.84 -8.00 -0.08
C THR A 86 -11.77 -9.20 -0.17
N ILE A 87 -11.19 -10.41 -0.18
CA ILE A 87 -11.92 -11.67 -0.04
C ILE A 87 -11.69 -12.18 1.37
N GLY A 88 -12.76 -12.35 2.14
CA GLY A 88 -12.71 -12.84 3.51
C GLY A 88 -12.94 -11.76 4.58
N ASP A 89 -13.50 -12.17 5.71
CA ASP A 89 -13.75 -11.32 6.87
C ASP A 89 -13.05 -11.79 8.16
N ASN A 90 -12.16 -12.79 8.05
CA ASN A 90 -11.49 -13.48 9.16
C ASN A 90 -12.47 -14.10 10.15
N ASN A 91 -13.61 -14.58 9.65
CA ASN A 91 -14.58 -15.37 10.37
C ASN A 91 -14.52 -16.80 9.82
N ASP A 92 -13.61 -17.61 10.38
CA ASP A 92 -13.27 -19.00 10.04
C ASP A 92 -14.45 -20.00 9.92
N THR A 93 -15.70 -19.55 10.05
CA THR A 93 -16.92 -20.33 9.92
C THR A 93 -17.39 -20.52 8.48
N ASN A 94 -17.07 -19.61 7.58
CA ASN A 94 -17.43 -19.71 6.16
C ASN A 94 -16.24 -19.34 5.28
N ILE A 95 -16.28 -19.75 4.01
CA ILE A 95 -15.27 -19.39 3.01
C ILE A 95 -15.90 -18.41 2.05
N GLU A 96 -15.32 -17.24 1.93
CA GLU A 96 -15.68 -16.23 0.94
C GLU A 96 -14.95 -16.52 -0.36
N THR A 97 -15.64 -16.47 -1.50
CA THR A 97 -15.03 -16.87 -2.76
C THR A 97 -15.24 -15.83 -3.85
N LEU A 98 -14.17 -15.49 -4.57
CA LEU A 98 -14.25 -14.85 -5.88
C LEU A 98 -13.95 -15.89 -6.97
N GLU A 99 -14.93 -16.20 -7.81
CA GLU A 99 -14.80 -17.16 -8.90
C GLU A 99 -14.54 -16.48 -10.23
N ILE A 100 -13.56 -16.98 -10.99
CA ILE A 100 -13.20 -16.48 -12.32
C ILE A 100 -13.68 -17.47 -13.37
N ASN A 101 -14.68 -17.04 -14.15
CA ASN A 101 -15.34 -17.88 -15.16
C ASN A 101 -15.13 -17.40 -16.59
N SER A 102 -14.63 -16.18 -16.78
CA SER A 102 -14.37 -15.59 -18.09
C SER A 102 -13.12 -14.74 -18.02
N ASN A 103 -12.49 -14.50 -19.17
CA ASN A 103 -11.40 -13.54 -19.25
C ASN A 103 -11.90 -12.19 -18.76
N ALA A 104 -11.23 -11.63 -17.76
CA ALA A 104 -11.68 -10.41 -17.12
C ALA A 104 -10.51 -9.55 -16.67
N THR A 105 -10.71 -8.25 -16.78
CA THR A 105 -9.82 -7.23 -16.26
C THR A 105 -10.51 -6.50 -15.12
N ILE A 106 -9.79 -6.25 -14.03
CA ILE A 106 -10.21 -5.45 -12.90
C ILE A 106 -9.14 -4.39 -12.63
N PHE A 107 -9.56 -3.15 -12.46
CA PHE A 107 -8.66 -2.03 -12.11
C PHE A 107 -8.71 -1.84 -10.59
N THR A 108 -7.68 -2.29 -9.86
CA THR A 108 -7.59 -2.18 -8.40
C THR A 108 -6.16 -1.89 -7.96
N ASN A 109 -5.97 -1.15 -6.87
CA ASN A 109 -4.63 -0.91 -6.31
C ASN A 109 -4.22 -2.02 -5.35
N THR A 110 -5.18 -2.61 -4.65
CA THR A 110 -4.92 -3.67 -3.67
C THR A 110 -5.90 -4.83 -3.91
N PHE A 111 -5.39 -6.05 -3.82
CA PHE A 111 -6.15 -7.28 -3.88
C PHE A 111 -5.73 -8.17 -2.71
N LEU A 112 -6.56 -8.22 -1.68
CA LEU A 112 -6.31 -8.94 -0.44
C LEU A 112 -7.14 -10.22 -0.38
N ILE A 113 -6.48 -11.34 -0.15
CA ILE A 113 -7.09 -12.62 0.17
C ILE A 113 -6.77 -12.91 1.64
N LYS A 114 -7.79 -12.94 2.48
CA LYS A 114 -7.65 -13.23 3.91
C LYS A 114 -7.60 -14.74 4.20
N LEU A 115 -7.44 -15.11 5.47
CA LEU A 115 -7.34 -16.50 5.93
C LEU A 115 -8.59 -17.37 5.67
N ASP A 116 -9.72 -16.76 5.34
CA ASP A 116 -10.98 -17.38 4.93
C ASP A 116 -11.40 -17.03 3.49
N GLY A 117 -10.55 -16.30 2.78
CA GLY A 117 -10.81 -15.86 1.40
C GLY A 117 -10.24 -16.82 0.36
N LEU A 118 -11.02 -17.09 -0.68
CA LEU A 118 -10.62 -17.96 -1.80
C LEU A 118 -10.77 -17.25 -3.15
N LEU A 119 -9.68 -17.10 -3.89
CA LEU A 119 -9.70 -16.72 -5.31
C LEU A 119 -9.65 -17.99 -6.17
N LYS A 120 -10.70 -18.26 -6.94
CA LYS A 120 -10.91 -19.56 -7.57
C LYS A 120 -11.13 -19.48 -9.07
N TRP A 121 -10.33 -20.19 -9.85
CA TRP A 121 -10.60 -20.38 -11.29
C TRP A 121 -11.53 -21.57 -11.50
N ILE A 122 -12.66 -21.32 -12.17
CA ILE A 122 -13.61 -22.36 -12.59
C ILE A 122 -13.61 -22.65 -14.09
N SER A 123 -12.83 -21.87 -14.84
CA SER A 123 -12.63 -22.00 -16.28
C SER A 123 -11.14 -21.76 -16.64
N PHE A 124 -10.74 -22.13 -17.86
CA PHE A 124 -9.39 -21.89 -18.39
C PHE A 124 -9.28 -20.46 -18.94
N VAL A 125 -9.18 -19.49 -18.03
CA VAL A 125 -9.28 -18.06 -18.33
C VAL A 125 -8.23 -17.23 -17.59
N THR A 126 -8.05 -15.99 -18.04
CA THR A 126 -7.15 -15.00 -17.45
C THR A 126 -7.93 -14.00 -16.59
N LEU A 127 -7.46 -13.79 -15.35
CA LEU A 127 -7.78 -12.59 -14.58
C LEU A 127 -6.61 -11.61 -14.70
N THR A 128 -6.89 -10.38 -15.10
CA THR A 128 -5.90 -9.30 -15.16
C THR A 128 -6.22 -8.25 -14.10
N LEU A 129 -5.31 -8.03 -13.16
CA LEU A 129 -5.33 -6.90 -12.22
C LEU A 129 -4.57 -5.74 -12.87
N SER A 130 -5.28 -4.80 -13.47
CA SER A 130 -4.70 -3.93 -14.51
C SER A 130 -3.88 -2.75 -14.01
N ASN A 131 -3.79 -2.47 -12.71
CA ASN A 131 -2.91 -1.40 -12.23
C ASN A 131 -1.48 -1.97 -12.12
N ASP A 132 -0.50 -1.24 -12.68
CA ASP A 132 0.90 -1.69 -12.79
C ASP A 132 1.51 -2.07 -11.43
N ASP A 133 1.07 -1.42 -10.37
CA ASP A 133 1.55 -1.63 -8.99
C ASP A 133 0.47 -2.27 -8.10
N THR A 134 -0.42 -3.10 -8.67
CA THR A 134 -1.44 -3.77 -7.83
C THR A 134 -0.74 -4.60 -6.75
N GLU A 135 -1.02 -4.32 -5.49
CA GLU A 135 -0.54 -5.09 -4.34
C GLU A 135 -1.47 -6.29 -4.14
N LEU A 136 -1.02 -7.48 -4.52
CA LEU A 136 -1.66 -8.75 -4.24
C LEU A 136 -1.12 -9.29 -2.92
N ILE A 137 -1.99 -9.45 -1.94
CA ILE A 137 -1.66 -9.99 -0.62
C ILE A 137 -2.46 -11.26 -0.43
N VAL A 138 -1.79 -12.35 -0.07
CA VAL A 138 -2.42 -13.58 0.39
C VAL A 138 -2.01 -13.76 1.84
N GLU A 139 -2.96 -13.57 2.76
CA GLU A 139 -2.71 -13.87 4.17
C GLU A 139 -2.42 -15.37 4.29
N ASN A 140 -1.28 -15.68 4.90
CA ASN A 140 -0.85 -17.04 5.13
C ASN A 140 -0.29 -17.16 6.54
N THR A 141 -0.86 -18.06 7.34
CA THR A 141 -0.36 -18.35 8.69
C THR A 141 0.80 -19.36 8.70
N LEU A 142 0.97 -20.18 7.65
CA LEU A 142 2.02 -21.20 7.51
C LEU A 142 2.36 -21.48 6.03
N PRO A 143 3.58 -21.23 5.54
CA PRO A 143 4.01 -21.76 4.24
C PRO A 143 3.91 -23.29 4.25
N ASP A 144 3.34 -23.87 3.18
CA ASP A 144 3.07 -25.31 3.01
C ASP A 144 1.90 -25.90 3.84
N ASP A 145 0.90 -25.12 4.26
CA ASP A 145 -0.32 -25.70 4.86
C ASP A 145 -1.05 -26.60 3.84
N PRO A 146 -1.27 -27.90 4.12
CA PRO A 146 -1.99 -28.81 3.23
C PRO A 146 -3.47 -28.45 3.01
N SER A 147 -3.99 -27.43 3.70
CA SER A 147 -5.32 -26.84 3.48
C SER A 147 -5.34 -25.70 2.46
N LEU A 148 -4.18 -25.25 1.97
CA LEU A 148 -4.06 -24.27 0.88
C LEU A 148 -4.85 -24.76 -0.35
N GLY A 149 -5.79 -23.93 -0.80
CA GLY A 149 -6.72 -24.26 -1.88
C GLY A 149 -8.02 -24.96 -1.46
N SER A 150 -8.23 -25.29 -0.19
CA SER A 150 -9.53 -25.82 0.28
C SER A 150 -10.31 -24.84 1.16
N THR A 151 -9.60 -23.92 1.83
CA THR A 151 -10.19 -22.93 2.74
C THR A 151 -9.73 -21.50 2.46
N HIS A 152 -8.56 -21.32 1.83
CA HIS A 152 -7.99 -19.99 1.60
C HIS A 152 -7.00 -19.96 0.42
N GLY A 153 -6.68 -18.75 -0.04
CA GLY A 153 -5.66 -18.48 -1.05
C GLY A 153 -6.17 -18.56 -2.49
N ILE A 154 -5.27 -18.86 -3.41
CA ILE A 154 -5.54 -19.04 -4.84
C ILE A 154 -5.77 -20.52 -5.15
N TYR A 155 -6.86 -20.85 -5.83
CA TYR A 155 -7.30 -22.23 -6.08
C TYR A 155 -7.88 -22.46 -7.48
N ILE A 156 -8.00 -23.75 -7.86
CA ILE A 156 -8.61 -24.21 -9.10
C ILE A 156 -9.67 -25.29 -8.87
N ASN A 157 -10.81 -25.19 -9.56
CA ASN A 157 -11.79 -26.28 -9.64
C ASN A 157 -12.66 -26.14 -10.89
N PRO A 158 -12.65 -27.11 -11.84
CA PRO A 158 -12.11 -28.45 -11.66
C PRO A 158 -10.62 -28.58 -12.04
N PRO A 159 -9.90 -29.56 -11.46
CA PRO A 159 -8.64 -30.03 -12.02
C PRO A 159 -8.85 -30.58 -13.45
N PRO A 160 -7.81 -30.63 -14.30
CA PRO A 160 -6.39 -30.40 -13.97
C PRO A 160 -5.96 -28.93 -14.04
N CYS A 161 -4.92 -28.64 -13.27
CA CYS A 161 -4.17 -27.38 -13.32
C CYS A 161 -3.49 -27.16 -14.69
N SER A 162 -3.60 -25.96 -15.23
CA SER A 162 -3.15 -25.60 -16.57
C SER A 162 -2.59 -24.18 -16.62
N LYS A 163 -1.63 -23.97 -17.52
CA LYS A 163 -1.07 -22.64 -17.81
C LYS A 163 -2.09 -21.62 -18.33
N ASN A 164 -3.27 -22.08 -18.77
CA ASN A 164 -4.35 -21.24 -19.28
C ASN A 164 -5.26 -20.69 -18.15
N GLN A 165 -5.02 -21.08 -16.90
CA GLN A 165 -5.57 -20.40 -15.73
C GLN A 165 -4.49 -19.42 -15.27
N THR A 166 -4.71 -18.14 -15.54
CA THR A 166 -3.65 -17.15 -15.50
C THR A 166 -4.06 -15.95 -14.66
N LEU A 167 -3.14 -15.50 -13.81
CA LEU A 167 -3.20 -14.22 -13.11
C LEU A 167 -2.15 -13.29 -13.70
N GLU A 168 -2.61 -12.16 -14.24
CA GLU A 168 -1.76 -11.08 -14.75
C GLU A 168 -1.85 -9.88 -13.82
N ILE A 169 -0.72 -9.18 -13.63
CA ILE A 169 -0.66 -7.92 -12.87
C ILE A 169 -0.03 -6.83 -13.75
N GLY A 170 -0.74 -5.72 -13.90
CA GLY A 170 -0.36 -4.54 -14.68
C GLY A 170 -1.07 -4.39 -16.03
N THR A 171 -0.77 -3.28 -16.70
CA THR A 171 -1.44 -2.79 -17.92
C THR A 171 -0.94 -3.45 -19.21
N ALA A 172 0.21 -4.12 -19.18
CA ALA A 172 0.76 -4.82 -20.34
C ALA A 172 0.25 -6.27 -20.39
N ARG A 173 -0.37 -6.68 -21.51
CA ARG A 173 -0.83 -8.05 -21.87
C ARG A 173 0.29 -9.14 -21.90
N LYS A 174 1.42 -8.90 -21.25
CA LYS A 174 2.58 -9.81 -21.14
C LYS A 174 3.12 -9.93 -19.71
N ASN A 175 2.51 -9.29 -18.72
CA ASN A 175 2.90 -9.45 -17.33
C ASN A 175 2.13 -10.63 -16.72
N ILE A 176 2.35 -11.83 -17.28
CA ILE A 176 1.92 -13.07 -16.63
C ILE A 176 2.69 -13.14 -15.32
N TYR A 177 1.99 -12.89 -14.22
CA TYR A 177 2.56 -12.97 -12.89
C TYR A 177 2.59 -14.42 -12.44
N ALA A 178 1.44 -15.08 -12.53
CA ALA A 178 1.32 -16.49 -12.17
C ALA A 178 0.40 -17.25 -13.13
N THR A 179 0.67 -18.54 -13.28
CA THR A 179 -0.30 -19.48 -13.83
C THR A 179 -0.51 -20.59 -12.82
N CYS A 180 -1.59 -21.37 -12.97
CA CYS A 180 -1.87 -22.45 -12.04
C CYS A 180 -0.64 -23.35 -11.80
N ASN A 181 0.08 -23.74 -12.86
CA ASN A 181 1.18 -24.69 -12.78
C ASN A 181 2.58 -24.08 -12.94
N GLY A 182 2.73 -22.75 -12.83
CA GLY A 182 4.02 -22.07 -13.04
C GLY A 182 4.56 -22.16 -14.49
N GLY A 183 3.71 -22.54 -15.45
CA GLY A 183 4.05 -22.52 -16.87
C GLY A 183 3.95 -21.12 -17.48
N GLY A 184 4.58 -20.91 -18.64
CA GLY A 184 4.41 -19.66 -19.42
C GLY A 184 5.70 -18.87 -19.70
N GLY A 185 6.81 -19.24 -19.07
CA GLY A 185 8.11 -18.60 -19.31
C GLY A 185 9.00 -18.64 -18.08
N SER A 186 10.18 -18.03 -18.16
CA SER A 186 11.04 -17.81 -16.99
C SER A 186 10.45 -16.69 -16.14
N GLY A 187 10.36 -16.91 -14.81
CA GLY A 187 9.88 -15.91 -13.86
C GLY A 187 8.35 -15.87 -13.66
N VAL A 188 7.61 -16.86 -14.17
CA VAL A 188 6.17 -17.01 -13.90
C VAL A 188 6.00 -17.95 -12.71
N GLU A 189 5.31 -17.48 -11.66
CA GLU A 189 5.03 -18.27 -10.45
C GLU A 189 3.86 -19.25 -10.69
N SER A 190 3.85 -20.34 -9.94
CA SER A 190 2.67 -21.19 -9.75
C SER A 190 1.73 -20.58 -8.71
N PHE A 191 0.45 -20.94 -8.73
CA PHE A 191 -0.49 -20.46 -7.69
C PHE A 191 -0.06 -20.92 -6.29
N ASP A 192 0.54 -22.10 -6.17
CA ASP A 192 1.11 -22.59 -4.90
C ASP A 192 2.29 -21.73 -4.43
N GLU A 193 3.18 -21.31 -5.34
CA GLU A 193 4.27 -20.39 -5.01
C GLU A 193 3.74 -19.03 -4.55
N VAL A 194 2.70 -18.48 -5.21
CA VAL A 194 2.06 -17.21 -4.80
C VAL A 194 1.42 -17.33 -3.42
N ASN A 195 0.73 -18.43 -3.15
CA ASN A 195 0.14 -18.69 -1.84
C ASN A 195 1.20 -18.80 -0.74
N ASN A 196 2.30 -19.48 -1.02
CA ASN A 196 3.42 -19.67 -0.09
C ASN A 196 4.23 -18.39 0.13
N SER A 197 4.35 -17.52 -0.89
CA SER A 197 5.03 -16.23 -0.79
C SER A 197 4.17 -15.13 -0.15
N GLY A 198 2.86 -15.35 -0.01
CA GLY A 198 1.92 -14.38 0.54
C GLY A 198 1.46 -13.33 -0.47
N GLY A 199 1.46 -13.66 -1.76
CA GLY A 199 1.07 -12.75 -2.85
C GLY A 199 2.27 -12.20 -3.62
N ASN A 200 2.07 -11.06 -4.31
CA ASN A 200 3.18 -10.47 -5.05
C ASN A 200 4.15 -9.77 -4.08
N GLN A 201 5.41 -10.11 -4.25
CA GLN A 201 6.48 -9.66 -3.36
C GLN A 201 6.75 -8.17 -3.61
N SER A 202 6.38 -7.34 -2.65
CA SER A 202 6.62 -5.89 -2.63
C SER A 202 7.60 -5.54 -1.51
N LEU A 203 8.65 -4.79 -1.84
CA LEU A 203 9.54 -4.17 -0.86
C LEU A 203 9.22 -2.67 -0.82
N THR A 204 8.98 -2.15 0.37
CA THR A 204 8.71 -0.72 0.59
C THR A 204 9.67 -0.17 1.64
N VAL A 205 9.84 1.15 1.69
CA VAL A 205 10.79 1.80 2.58
C VAL A 205 10.29 3.18 3.01
N THR A 206 10.25 3.43 4.32
CA THR A 206 9.89 4.72 4.91
C THR A 206 11.10 5.39 5.54
N ILE A 207 11.22 6.71 5.39
CA ILE A 207 12.28 7.53 5.99
C ILE A 207 11.70 8.41 7.10
N VAL A 208 12.36 8.46 8.25
CA VAL A 208 12.05 9.38 9.35
C VAL A 208 13.31 10.20 9.68
N PRO A 209 13.23 11.55 9.81
CA PRO A 209 12.03 12.37 9.62
C PRO A 209 11.65 12.54 8.14
N SER A 210 10.36 12.75 7.88
CA SER A 210 9.82 13.00 6.54
C SER A 210 9.79 14.49 6.14
N PHE A 211 10.07 15.40 7.09
CA PHE A 211 10.27 16.82 6.86
C PHE A 211 11.00 17.44 8.06
N THR A 212 11.94 18.35 7.78
CA THR A 212 12.45 19.31 8.78
C THR A 212 13.12 20.50 8.08
N GLU A 213 13.20 21.62 8.79
CA GLU A 213 14.09 22.73 8.46
C GLU A 213 15.36 22.63 9.32
N LEU A 214 16.50 23.05 8.78
CA LEU A 214 17.81 22.95 9.43
C LEU A 214 18.69 24.16 9.06
N CYS A 215 19.59 24.58 9.95
CA CYS A 215 20.61 25.56 9.62
C CYS A 215 21.81 24.92 8.90
N SER A 216 22.42 25.63 7.95
CA SER A 216 23.64 25.15 7.28
C SER A 216 24.73 24.76 8.30
N GLY A 217 25.25 23.54 8.17
CA GLY A 217 26.26 22.96 9.06
C GLY A 217 25.70 22.19 10.27
N GLU A 218 24.41 22.26 10.57
CA GLU A 218 23.79 21.40 11.56
C GLU A 218 23.65 19.96 11.06
N SER A 219 23.52 19.01 11.98
CA SER A 219 23.37 17.59 11.66
C SER A 219 21.92 17.14 11.82
N ILE A 220 21.48 16.29 10.90
CA ILE A 220 20.21 15.55 10.96
C ILE A 220 20.49 14.05 10.98
N SER A 221 19.67 13.29 11.69
CA SER A 221 19.69 11.83 11.66
C SER A 221 18.46 11.30 10.93
N PHE A 222 18.66 10.31 10.07
CA PHE A 222 17.60 9.57 9.40
C PHE A 222 17.57 8.13 9.89
N THR A 223 16.36 7.60 10.07
CA THR A 223 16.08 6.17 10.30
C THR A 223 15.18 5.67 9.20
N VAL A 224 15.48 4.46 8.72
CA VAL A 224 14.72 3.78 7.67
C VAL A 224 13.96 2.59 8.24
N TYR A 225 12.72 2.45 7.80
CA TYR A 225 11.84 1.33 8.13
C TYR A 225 11.45 0.61 6.84
N PRO A 226 12.14 -0.50 6.49
CA PRO A 226 11.70 -1.40 5.42
C PRO A 226 10.41 -2.13 5.79
N SER A 227 9.57 -2.42 4.80
CA SER A 227 8.32 -3.15 4.96
C SER A 227 7.88 -3.81 3.65
N GLY A 228 6.69 -4.39 3.62
CA GLY A 228 6.11 -5.08 2.47
C GLY A 228 6.29 -6.59 2.52
N THR A 229 5.57 -7.31 1.65
CA THR A 229 5.53 -8.78 1.60
C THR A 229 6.87 -9.41 1.23
N ALA A 230 7.74 -8.69 0.50
CA ALA A 230 9.09 -9.13 0.16
C ALA A 230 10.11 -8.89 1.29
N TYR A 231 9.74 -8.14 2.33
CA TYR A 231 10.66 -7.82 3.42
C TYR A 231 10.74 -8.97 4.42
N ASN A 232 11.88 -9.66 4.43
CA ASN A 232 12.19 -10.64 5.47
C ASN A 232 13.27 -10.08 6.40
N SER A 233 12.92 -9.87 7.67
CA SER A 233 13.84 -9.35 8.69
C SER A 233 15.00 -10.29 9.02
N GLY A 234 14.89 -11.58 8.68
CA GLY A 234 15.96 -12.57 8.79
C GLY A 234 16.97 -12.53 7.63
N ASN A 235 16.62 -11.89 6.50
CA ASN A 235 17.52 -11.72 5.37
C ASN A 235 18.33 -10.43 5.48
N THR A 236 19.55 -10.45 4.93
CA THR A 236 20.41 -9.25 4.91
C THR A 236 19.78 -8.19 3.99
N THR A 237 19.58 -7.00 4.55
CA THR A 237 19.12 -5.83 3.79
C THR A 237 20.31 -4.96 3.44
N THR A 238 20.48 -4.63 2.16
CA THR A 238 21.47 -3.67 1.69
C THR A 238 20.84 -2.28 1.65
N TYR A 239 21.56 -1.26 2.09
CA TYR A 239 21.15 0.14 2.08
C TYR A 239 22.11 0.96 1.21
N ASN A 240 21.61 1.98 0.53
CA ASN A 240 22.42 2.94 -0.22
C ASN A 240 21.78 4.34 -0.21
N TRP A 241 22.41 5.26 0.51
CA TRP A 241 21.97 6.65 0.61
C TRP A 241 22.70 7.57 -0.39
N THR A 242 21.96 8.50 -0.96
CA THR A 242 22.47 9.56 -1.85
C THR A 242 21.82 10.90 -1.54
N SER A 243 22.45 12.01 -1.94
CA SER A 243 21.85 13.35 -1.85
C SER A 243 21.98 14.12 -3.16
N ALA A 244 20.99 14.95 -3.44
CA ALA A 244 21.00 15.92 -4.53
C ALA A 244 20.61 17.31 -3.99
N PRO A 245 21.49 18.33 -4.08
CA PRO A 245 22.88 18.28 -4.53
C PRO A 245 23.79 17.41 -3.64
N THR A 246 25.02 17.12 -4.12
CA THR A 246 26.02 16.32 -3.39
C THR A 246 26.55 17.01 -2.12
N THR A 247 26.14 18.24 -1.85
CA THR A 247 26.47 19.01 -0.64
C THR A 247 25.70 18.57 0.61
N GLY A 248 24.89 17.50 0.52
CA GLY A 248 24.14 16.93 1.64
C GLY A 248 24.99 16.21 2.70
N ASN A 249 26.23 15.82 2.37
CA ASN A 249 27.24 15.21 3.26
C ASN A 249 26.68 14.11 4.18
N ILE A 250 26.36 12.96 3.60
CA ILE A 250 25.80 11.78 4.30
C ILE A 250 26.91 10.98 4.97
N ILE A 251 26.65 10.48 6.18
CA ILE A 251 27.52 9.63 7.00
C ILE A 251 26.85 8.27 7.14
N ASN A 252 27.57 7.18 6.90
CA ASN A 252 27.05 5.79 6.90
C ASN A 252 26.01 5.54 5.79
N VAL A 253 26.44 5.73 4.54
CA VAL A 253 25.56 5.55 3.36
C VAL A 253 24.99 4.14 3.19
N ASN A 254 25.48 3.15 3.93
CA ASN A 254 25.07 1.74 3.82
C ASN A 254 24.37 1.20 5.09
N SER A 255 23.63 2.04 5.82
CA SER A 255 22.92 1.66 7.05
C SER A 255 21.45 2.11 7.03
N ASP A 256 20.63 1.37 7.78
CA ASP A 256 19.27 1.72 8.18
C ASP A 256 19.19 3.01 9.01
N THR A 257 20.31 3.43 9.61
CA THR A 257 20.45 4.71 10.30
C THR A 257 21.64 5.48 9.72
N THR A 258 21.40 6.73 9.35
CA THR A 258 22.43 7.60 8.77
C THR A 258 22.31 9.00 9.37
N SER A 259 23.34 9.81 9.22
CA SER A 259 23.26 11.23 9.52
C SER A 259 23.78 12.06 8.36
N ALA A 260 23.35 13.31 8.27
CA ALA A 260 23.77 14.23 7.22
C ALA A 260 24.06 15.61 7.79
N SER A 261 25.00 16.32 7.18
CA SER A 261 25.44 17.65 7.63
C SER A 261 25.61 18.61 6.44
N PRO A 262 24.50 19.13 5.89
CA PRO A 262 24.55 19.91 4.67
C PRO A 262 25.29 21.24 4.86
N SER A 263 26.18 21.56 3.93
CA SER A 263 27.08 22.71 4.03
C SER A 263 26.64 23.93 3.22
N THR A 264 25.49 23.86 2.56
CA THR A 264 24.94 24.93 1.72
C THR A 264 23.46 25.10 2.00
N ASP A 265 22.97 26.33 1.96
CA ASP A 265 21.55 26.64 2.01
C ASP A 265 20.82 26.18 0.73
N GLY A 266 19.51 25.97 0.87
CA GLY A 266 18.63 25.47 -0.19
C GLY A 266 17.98 24.14 0.15
N ASN A 267 17.24 23.60 -0.82
CA ASN A 267 16.58 22.31 -0.68
C ASN A 267 17.53 21.18 -1.09
N ILE A 268 17.67 20.19 -0.22
CA ILE A 268 18.47 18.99 -0.46
C ILE A 268 17.55 17.78 -0.40
N THR A 269 17.55 16.99 -1.46
CA THR A 269 16.85 15.71 -1.53
C THR A 269 17.79 14.62 -1.04
N TYR A 270 17.41 13.90 0.01
CA TYR A 270 18.07 12.68 0.45
C TYR A 270 17.27 11.48 -0.05
N GLN A 271 17.92 10.55 -0.74
CA GLN A 271 17.30 9.36 -1.30
C GLN A 271 17.95 8.10 -0.73
N ILE A 272 17.13 7.12 -0.36
CA ILE A 272 17.55 5.78 0.03
C ILE A 272 17.12 4.78 -1.04
N SER A 273 18.00 3.84 -1.37
CA SER A 273 17.65 2.60 -2.06
C SER A 273 17.98 1.42 -1.14
N ILE A 274 17.06 0.47 -1.03
CA ILE A 274 17.27 -0.77 -0.28
C ILE A 274 17.11 -1.98 -1.19
N THR A 275 17.81 -3.06 -0.86
CA THR A 275 17.62 -4.39 -1.46
C THR A 275 17.46 -5.44 -0.37
N ASN A 276 16.42 -6.27 -0.45
CA ASN A 276 16.21 -7.42 0.44
C ASN A 276 15.67 -8.57 -0.41
N SER A 277 16.24 -9.77 -0.28
CA SER A 277 15.79 -10.97 -1.00
C SER A 277 15.69 -10.82 -2.52
N GLY A 278 16.49 -9.93 -3.12
CA GLY A 278 16.47 -9.62 -4.56
C GLY A 278 15.48 -8.53 -4.98
N TYR A 279 14.60 -8.09 -4.07
CA TYR A 279 13.67 -6.98 -4.29
C TYR A 279 14.33 -5.66 -3.95
N ASN A 280 13.91 -4.60 -4.64
CA ASN A 280 14.47 -3.26 -4.46
C ASN A 280 13.36 -2.28 -4.11
N ALA A 281 13.64 -1.34 -3.22
CA ALA A 281 12.75 -0.22 -2.92
C ALA A 281 13.55 1.07 -2.81
N SER A 282 12.91 2.21 -3.07
CA SER A 282 13.53 3.51 -2.84
C SER A 282 12.53 4.54 -2.34
N ASN A 283 13.02 5.52 -1.60
CA ASN A 283 12.23 6.65 -1.14
C ASN A 283 13.13 7.88 -1.02
N SER A 284 12.54 9.07 -0.97
CA SER A 284 13.27 10.33 -0.84
C SER A 284 12.57 11.31 0.08
N VAL A 285 13.35 12.14 0.77
CA VAL A 285 12.88 13.25 1.59
C VAL A 285 13.59 14.54 1.17
N ILE A 286 12.86 15.65 1.17
CA ILE A 286 13.43 16.99 0.91
C ILE A 286 13.58 17.71 2.24
N ILE A 287 14.79 18.18 2.52
CA ILE A 287 15.13 18.98 3.68
C ILE A 287 15.46 20.40 3.22
N THR A 288 14.88 21.40 3.89
CA THR A 288 15.17 22.80 3.63
C THR A 288 16.26 23.29 4.58
N VAL A 289 17.38 23.72 4.01
CA VAL A 289 18.54 24.23 4.74
C VAL A 289 18.59 25.75 4.63
N ASN A 290 18.64 26.43 5.78
CA ASN A 290 18.66 27.89 5.87
C ASN A 290 20.04 28.40 6.30
N ASP A 291 20.43 29.58 5.82
CA ASP A 291 21.58 30.30 6.37
C ASP A 291 21.16 31.07 7.64
N CYS A 292 21.35 30.42 8.79
CA CYS A 292 21.02 31.00 10.10
C CYS A 292 22.08 31.96 10.63
N ASN A 293 23.21 32.11 9.94
CA ASN A 293 24.29 33.02 10.33
C ASN A 293 24.17 34.40 9.65
N GLN A 294 23.13 34.64 8.86
CA GLN A 294 22.88 35.98 8.33
C GLN A 294 22.46 36.93 9.47
N PRO A 295 23.23 38.00 9.75
CA PRO A 295 22.77 39.05 10.64
C PRO A 295 21.50 39.66 10.05
N SER A 296 20.42 39.64 10.82
CA SER A 296 19.16 40.26 10.47
C SER A 296 19.36 41.75 10.16
N GLY A 297 19.27 42.13 8.89
CA GLY A 297 19.27 43.51 8.46
C GLY A 297 20.66 44.09 8.19
N LYS A 298 21.06 44.05 6.92
CA LYS A 298 22.03 45.00 6.39
C LYS A 298 21.41 46.40 6.46
N ILE A 299 21.61 47.13 7.56
CA ILE A 299 21.31 48.57 7.59
C ILE A 299 22.27 49.24 6.61
N ILE A 300 21.77 49.58 5.43
CA ILE A 300 22.45 50.50 4.53
C ILE A 300 22.28 51.90 5.13
N THR A 301 23.20 52.34 5.98
CA THR A 301 23.24 53.76 6.38
C THR A 301 23.72 54.58 5.19
N ASN A 302 22.79 55.20 4.48
CA ASN A 302 23.11 56.20 3.45
C ASN A 302 23.38 57.57 4.09
N ARG A 303 24.53 58.15 3.71
CA ARG A 303 24.92 59.59 3.70
C ARG A 303 25.24 60.31 5.02
N ARG A 304 26.55 60.55 5.20
CA ARG A 304 27.07 61.70 5.95
C ARG A 304 26.85 62.97 5.10
N ILE A 305 25.86 63.79 5.44
CA ILE A 305 25.72 65.15 4.89
C ILE A 305 26.55 66.10 5.77
N THR A 306 27.63 66.63 5.22
CA THR A 306 28.42 67.70 5.85
C THR A 306 27.89 69.04 5.35
N TYR A 307 27.27 69.85 6.22
CA TYR A 307 27.01 71.26 5.93
C TYR A 307 28.23 72.10 6.35
N ARG A 308 28.83 72.84 5.41
CA ARG A 308 29.72 73.97 5.74
C ARG A 308 28.82 75.18 6.04
N VAL A 309 28.95 75.74 7.23
CA VAL A 309 28.41 77.06 7.56
C VAL A 309 29.50 78.07 7.19
N ASN A 310 29.26 78.90 6.17
CA ASN A 310 30.08 80.08 5.94
C ASN A 310 29.55 81.22 6.81
N LYS A 311 30.46 81.88 7.52
CA LYS A 311 30.20 83.11 8.28
C LYS A 311 30.15 84.32 7.34
#